data_AF-A0A5K1E0C7-F1
#
_entry.id   AF-A0A5K1E0C7-F1
#
_cell.length_a   1.000
_cell.length_b   1.000
_cell.length_c   1.000
_cell.angle_alpha   90.00
_cell.angle_beta   90.00
_cell.angle_gamma   90.00
#
_symmetry.space_group_name_H-M   'P 1'
#
loop_
_entity.id
_entity.type
_entity.pdbx_description
1 polymer ?
#
loop_
_entity_poly.entity_id
_entity_poly.type
_entity_poly.pdbx_seq_one_letter_code
_entity_poly.pdbx_strand_id
1 'polypeptide(L)' 'EEWLKRMDANAAEIKPIMESTYGKDSATKWTVYWRTFFISVAELFGYNNGDEWMVAHFLFKKK' A
#
# COMPACT_ATOMS: atom_id res chain seq x y z
N GLU A 1 -7.44 -0.60 -3.84
CA GLU A 1 -6.95 0.07 -5.07
C GLU A 1 -6.73 1.58 -4.96
N GLU A 2 -7.55 2.32 -4.21
CA GLU A 2 -7.50 3.81 -4.20
C GLU A 2 -6.16 4.43 -3.79
N TRP A 3 -5.38 3.77 -2.93
CA TRP A 3 -4.04 4.26 -2.57
C TRP A 3 -3.08 4.27 -3.75
N LEU A 4 -3.10 3.25 -4.62
CA LEU A 4 -2.27 3.22 -5.82
C LEU A 4 -2.65 4.34 -6.78
N LYS A 5 -3.95 4.54 -7.03
CA LYS A 5 -4.46 5.61 -7.90
C LYS A 5 -4.04 6.99 -7.40
N ARG A 6 -4.18 7.23 -6.09
CA ARG A 6 -3.75 8.49 -5.47
C ARG A 6 -2.23 8.65 -5.54
N MET A 7 -1.46 7.59 -5.31
CA MET A 7 -0.01 7.64 -5.42
C MET A 7 0.44 8.02 -6.83
N ASP A 8 -0.13 7.38 -7.85
CA ASP A 8 0.20 7.65 -9.24
C ASP A 8 -0.25 9.06 -9.67
N ALA A 9 -1.43 9.51 -9.22
CA ALA A 9 -1.93 10.87 -9.50
C ALA A 9 -1.09 11.99 -8.86
N ASN A 10 -0.46 11.72 -7.71
CA ASN A 10 0.36 12.67 -6.96
C ASN A 10 1.87 12.39 -7.09
N ALA A 11 2.30 11.70 -8.15
CA ALA A 11 3.69 11.27 -8.31
C ALA A 11 4.70 12.43 -8.23
N ALA A 12 4.34 13.62 -8.73
CA ALA A 12 5.18 14.82 -8.67
C ALA A 12 5.45 15.29 -7.22
N GLU A 13 4.46 15.18 -6.35
CA GLU A 13 4.56 15.57 -4.93
C GLU A 13 5.20 14.45 -4.09
N ILE A 14 4.98 13.19 -4.45
CA ILE A 14 5.52 12.03 -3.73
C ILE A 14 7.02 11.85 -4.00
N LYS A 15 7.49 12.16 -5.20
CA LYS A 15 8.91 12.04 -5.56
C LYS A 15 9.85 12.75 -4.56
N PRO A 16 9.69 14.05 -4.22
CA PRO A 16 10.57 14.71 -3.25
C PRO A 16 10.45 14.11 -1.84
N ILE A 17 9.27 13.61 -1.45
CA ILE A 17 9.09 12.89 -0.17
C ILE A 17 9.92 11.61 -0.16
N MET A 18 9.87 10.82 -1.24
CA MET A 18 10.66 9.59 -1.38
C MET A 18 12.16 9.88 -1.39
N GLU A 19 12.61 10.92 -2.09
CA GLU A 19 14.02 11.35 -2.10
C GLU A 19 14.48 11.79 -0.70
N SER A 20 13.67 12.54 0.04
CA SER A 20 14.00 12.99 1.39
C SER A 20 14.01 11.87 2.42
N THR A 21 13.15 10.86 2.24
CA THR A 21 12.98 9.75 3.20
C THR A 21 13.97 8.62 2.97
N TYR A 22 14.22 8.27 1.70
CA TYR A 22 15.00 7.09 1.33
C TYR A 22 16.31 7.42 0.60
N GLY A 23 16.56 8.69 0.31
CA GLY A 23 17.71 9.14 -0.49
C GLY A 23 17.44 9.08 -1.99
N LYS A 24 18.06 10.00 -2.74
CA LYS A 24 17.86 10.15 -4.19
C LYS A 24 18.12 8.87 -4.98
N ASP A 25 19.18 8.15 -4.62
CA ASP A 25 19.57 6.92 -5.31
C ASP A 25 18.59 5.76 -5.08
N SER A 26 17.81 5.80 -3.99
CA SER A 26 16.86 4.75 -3.64
C SER A 26 15.39 5.17 -3.80
N ALA A 27 15.11 6.44 -4.09
CA ALA A 27 13.74 6.97 -4.18
C ALA A 27 12.87 6.19 -5.18
N THR A 28 13.40 5.90 -6.36
CA THR A 28 12.69 5.13 -7.39
C THR A 28 12.40 3.70 -6.92
N LYS A 29 13.37 3.04 -6.28
CA LYS A 29 13.22 1.69 -5.75
C LYS A 29 12.08 1.62 -4.72
N TRP A 30 12.07 2.54 -3.77
CA TRP A 30 11.04 2.60 -2.73
C TRP A 30 9.66 3.00 -3.27
N THR A 31 9.62 3.90 -4.25
CA THR A 31 8.37 4.23 -4.96
C THR A 31 7.77 2.97 -5.60
N VAL A 32 8.59 2.16 -6.29
CA VAL A 32 8.11 0.90 -6.88
C VAL A 32 7.68 -0.09 -5.81
N TYR A 33 8.40 -0.21 -4.71
CA TYR A 33 8.02 -1.12 -3.62
C TYR A 33 6.66 -0.77 -3.01
N TRP A 34 6.37 0.50 -2.77
CA TRP A 34 5.07 0.96 -2.30
C TRP A 34 3.95 0.67 -3.33
N ARG A 35 4.21 0.90 -4.62
CA ARG A 35 3.27 0.55 -5.69
C ARG A 35 2.98 -0.95 -5.72
N THR A 36 4.02 -1.78 -5.70
CA THR A 36 3.89 -3.24 -5.67
C THR A 36 3.10 -3.68 -4.45
N PHE A 37 3.36 -3.12 -3.27
CA PHE A 37 2.60 -3.42 -2.06
C PHE A 37 1.11 -3.10 -2.24
N PHE A 38 0.75 -1.93 -2.76
CA PHE A 38 -0.65 -1.57 -2.99
C PHE A 38 -1.35 -2.47 -4.01
N ILE A 39 -0.64 -2.90 -5.06
CA ILE A 39 -1.15 -3.87 -6.04
C ILE A 39 -1.37 -5.22 -5.35
N SER A 40 -0.36 -5.76 -4.66
CA SER A 40 -0.44 -7.06 -4.01
C SER A 40 -1.55 -7.12 -2.96
N VAL A 41 -1.75 -6.07 -2.16
CA VAL A 41 -2.84 -6.03 -1.17
C VAL A 41 -4.20 -5.97 -1.85
N ALA A 42 -4.35 -5.22 -2.95
CA ALA A 42 -5.61 -5.18 -3.68
C ALA A 42 -5.99 -6.56 -4.25
N GLU A 43 -5.03 -7.26 -4.86
CA GLU A 43 -5.25 -8.61 -5.38
C GLU A 43 -5.52 -9.62 -4.27
N LEU A 44 -4.76 -9.58 -3.18
CA LEU A 44 -4.90 -10.52 -2.06
C LEU A 44 -6.30 -10.43 -1.44
N PHE A 45 -6.77 -9.23 -1.13
CA PHE A 45 -8.11 -9.03 -0.56
C PHE A 45 -9.25 -9.12 -1.58
N GLY A 46 -8.95 -9.04 -2.89
CA GLY A 46 -9.92 -9.28 -3.96
C GLY A 46 -10.05 -10.76 -4.36
N TYR A 47 -9.11 -11.60 -3.94
CA TYR A 47 -9.07 -13.01 -4.33
C TYR A 47 -10.31 -13.77 -3.84
N ASN A 48 -10.84 -14.65 -4.71
CA ASN A 48 -12.07 -15.41 -4.46
C ASN A 48 -13.22 -14.51 -3.94
N ASN A 49 -13.42 -13.36 -4.60
CA ASN A 49 -14.44 -12.38 -4.24
C ASN A 49 -14.32 -11.83 -2.79
N GLY A 50 -13.13 -11.88 -2.21
CA GLY A 50 -12.82 -11.38 -0.87
C GLY A 50 -13.06 -12.37 0.28
N ASP A 51 -13.32 -13.64 -0.04
CA ASP A 51 -13.70 -14.64 0.97
C ASP A 51 -12.51 -15.39 1.60
N GLU A 52 -11.27 -15.21 1.11
CA GLU A 52 -10.07 -15.87 1.68
C GLU A 52 -9.32 -14.99 2.70
N TRP A 53 -9.09 -13.70 2.39
CA TRP A 53 -8.35 -12.78 3.26
C TRP A 53 -9.25 -11.61 3.69
N MET A 54 -9.35 -11.40 5.01
CA MET A 54 -10.30 -10.46 5.58
C MET A 54 -9.79 -9.81 6.87
N VAL A 55 -10.51 -8.77 7.31
CA VAL A 55 -10.29 -8.10 8.59
C VAL A 55 -11.28 -8.65 9.60
N ALA A 56 -10.78 -9.18 10.71
CA ALA A 56 -11.61 -9.68 11.81
C ALA A 56 -11.58 -8.71 13.00
N HIS A 57 -12.75 -8.43 13.57
CA HIS A 57 -12.90 -7.60 14.76
C HIS A 57 -13.28 -8.48 15.95
N PHE A 58 -12.53 -8.38 17.04
CA PHE A 58 -12.74 -9.16 18.25
C PHE A 58 -12.99 -8.24 19.45
N LEU A 59 -14.05 -8.53 20.21
CA LEU A 59 -14.35 -7.88 21.50
C LEU A 59 -14.26 -8.93 22.60
N PHE A 60 -13.36 -8.72 23.55
CA PHE A 60 -13.14 -9.63 24.67
C PHE A 60 -13.80 -9.12 25.95
N LYS A 61 -14.12 -10.04 26.85
CA LYS A 61 -14.51 -9.74 28.24
C LYS A 61 -13.73 -10.62 29.22
N LYS A 62 -13.65 -10.19 30.48
CA LYS A 62 -13.06 -10.98 31.55
C LYS A 62 -13.80 -12.32 31.67
N LYS A 63 -13.03 -13.40 31.89
CA LYS A 63 -13.57 -14.76 32.08
C LYS A 63 -14.42 -14.84 33.34
#